data_AF-A0A4T0VG76-F1
#
_entry.id   AF-A0A4T0VG76-F1
#
_cell.length_a   1.000
_cell.length_b   1.000
_cell.length_c   1.000
_cell.angle_alpha   90.00
_cell.angle_beta   90.00
_cell.angle_gamma   90.00
#
_symmetry.space_group_name_H-M   'P 1'
#
loop_
_entity.id
_entity.type
_entity.pdbx_description
1 polymer ?
#
loop_
_entity_poly.entity_id
_entity_poly.type
_entity_poly.pdbx_seq_one_letter_code
_entity_poly.pdbx_strand_id
1 'polypeptide(L)'
;MDQTSELRTALCPILYGLHRYGSVSTAIEAYREQLLREIRSIVRKPLPSSTDDDDTGSVTSGIGSTIRKGRKEKSSILAQILRALDAEDAERLFSAIFISIAKTLRRLKTQSSVLLDIACAVGNPDAEDPIQIQSSTIQSHGGAPNVAGNAPMLGILEEIHVALDLPNLLGEAVDASHEMINQILQVRSEQTTGLPLAYFLRYYTLNLFFVNECEAVSGRAGKSLKTIVNGHVQDFIKAHDDSESQTLAQAMDVDTWQDTDFTARDNEILKHIIGCDTSDPPAWTMTCRVWAPLLQKEAEEMRDTEDNIAKGKINGAAIEEETFILPHSAILYLEGISHFPRLMAGIPSMTPAIAVSLISYLQLFDSRCRQLILGAGALRSAGLKNITTTHLARTSQALSFISAVVPHVRNFVRRHAPAGPSGADLTGGFDRIHRAVQEHQDAIYQKLIEIMASSARLLSKKALEVD
;
A
#
# COMPACT_ATOMS: atom_id res chain seq x y z
N MET A 1 -32.85 -15.37 0.52
CA MET A 1 -34.08 -14.57 0.75
C MET A 1 -34.89 -15.16 1.91
N ASP A 2 -34.89 -16.49 2.09
CA ASP A 2 -35.57 -17.18 3.19
C ASP A 2 -35.21 -16.67 4.60
N GLN A 3 -33.93 -16.51 4.92
CA GLN A 3 -33.50 -16.07 6.26
C GLN A 3 -33.99 -14.65 6.65
N THR A 4 -34.09 -13.73 5.68
CA THR A 4 -34.60 -12.37 5.95
C THR A 4 -36.11 -12.38 6.17
N SER A 5 -36.83 -13.25 5.46
CA SER A 5 -38.27 -13.44 5.63
C SER A 5 -38.61 -14.13 6.95
N GLU A 6 -37.84 -15.14 7.35
CA GLU A 6 -37.96 -15.79 8.66
C GLU A 6 -37.72 -14.80 9.81
N LEU A 7 -36.64 -14.00 9.71
CA LEU A 7 -36.34 -12.96 10.69
C LEU A 7 -37.47 -11.93 10.80
N ARG A 8 -38.02 -11.50 9.66
CA ARG A 8 -39.16 -10.57 9.62
C ARG A 8 -40.38 -11.14 10.34
N THR A 9 -40.73 -12.40 10.05
CA THR A 9 -41.87 -13.08 10.68
C THR A 9 -41.68 -13.24 12.19
N ALA A 10 -40.46 -13.52 12.65
CA ALA A 10 -40.15 -13.63 14.08
C ALA A 10 -40.17 -12.29 14.83
N LEU A 11 -39.68 -11.21 14.20
CA LEU A 11 -39.57 -9.89 14.83
C LEU A 11 -40.90 -9.12 14.89
N CYS A 12 -41.81 -9.36 13.93
CA CYS A 12 -43.09 -8.67 13.85
C CYS A 12 -43.93 -8.72 15.15
N PRO A 13 -44.21 -9.90 15.75
CA PRO A 13 -44.99 -9.96 17.00
C PRO A 13 -44.25 -9.36 18.20
N ILE A 14 -42.91 -9.42 18.21
CA ILE A 14 -42.07 -8.88 19.30
C ILE A 14 -42.12 -7.35 19.29
N LEU A 15 -41.93 -6.73 18.13
CA LEU A 15 -42.01 -5.26 17.99
C LEU A 15 -43.40 -4.74 18.34
N TYR A 16 -44.46 -5.46 17.94
CA TYR A 16 -45.83 -5.11 18.30
C TYR A 16 -46.06 -5.18 19.82
N GLY A 17 -45.55 -6.21 20.48
CA GLY A 17 -45.56 -6.32 21.93
C GLY A 17 -44.81 -5.16 22.60
N LEU A 18 -43.58 -4.90 22.18
CA LEU A 18 -42.73 -3.83 22.73
C LEU A 18 -43.37 -2.44 22.58
N HIS A 19 -44.05 -2.17 21.46
CA HIS A 19 -44.78 -0.92 21.27
C HIS A 19 -45.95 -0.78 22.24
N ARG A 20 -46.76 -1.84 22.42
CA ARG A 20 -47.88 -1.82 23.38
C ARG A 20 -47.43 -1.52 24.81
N TYR A 21 -46.21 -1.92 25.18
CA TYR A 21 -45.62 -1.65 26.50
C TYR A 21 -44.75 -0.38 26.54
N GLY A 22 -44.70 0.42 25.47
CA GLY A 22 -43.92 1.67 25.41
C GLY A 22 -42.41 1.47 25.67
N SER A 23 -41.88 0.29 25.34
CA SER A 23 -40.49 -0.11 25.68
C SER A 23 -39.59 -0.24 24.45
N VAL A 24 -40.01 0.33 23.30
CA VAL A 24 -39.31 0.20 22.01
C VAL A 24 -37.96 0.91 22.05
N SER A 25 -37.91 2.15 22.55
CA SER A 25 -36.67 2.90 22.70
C SER A 25 -35.64 2.17 23.58
N THR A 26 -36.06 1.61 24.72
CA THR A 26 -35.17 0.83 25.62
C THR A 26 -34.64 -0.44 24.94
N ALA A 27 -35.47 -1.14 24.16
CA ALA A 27 -35.04 -2.33 23.44
C ALA A 27 -34.04 -1.99 22.32
N ILE A 28 -34.23 -0.86 21.63
CA ILE A 28 -33.29 -0.39 20.61
C ILE A 28 -31.96 0.01 21.25
N GLU A 29 -31.96 0.69 22.38
CA GLU A 29 -30.71 1.04 23.09
C GLU A 29 -29.94 -0.21 23.51
N ALA A 30 -30.62 -1.22 24.06
CA ALA A 30 -30.01 -2.52 24.39
C ALA A 30 -29.43 -3.22 23.14
N TYR A 31 -30.11 -3.11 21.99
CA TYR A 31 -29.62 -3.61 20.71
C TYR A 31 -28.35 -2.88 20.25
N ARG A 32 -28.30 -1.53 20.37
CA ARG A 32 -27.10 -0.72 20.06
C ARG A 32 -25.91 -1.15 20.90
N GLU A 33 -26.10 -1.31 22.21
CA GLU A 33 -25.03 -1.76 23.11
C GLU A 33 -24.53 -3.18 22.78
N GLN A 34 -25.45 -4.11 22.50
CA GLN A 34 -25.11 -5.48 22.13
C GLN A 34 -24.30 -5.51 20.83
N LEU A 35 -24.69 -4.70 19.84
CA LEU A 35 -23.99 -4.58 18.57
C LEU A 35 -22.55 -4.08 18.76
N LEU A 36 -22.35 -3.01 19.53
CA LEU A 36 -21.01 -2.48 19.79
C LEU A 36 -20.14 -3.48 20.56
N ARG A 37 -20.74 -4.29 21.44
CA ARG A 37 -20.06 -5.41 22.10
C ARG A 37 -19.67 -6.52 21.12
N GLU A 38 -20.57 -6.87 20.20
CA GLU A 38 -20.33 -7.89 19.17
C GLU A 38 -19.20 -7.49 18.22
N ILE A 39 -19.17 -6.24 17.75
CA ILE A 39 -18.09 -5.71 16.90
C ILE A 39 -16.73 -5.88 17.60
N ARG A 40 -16.65 -5.56 18.89
CA ARG A 40 -15.42 -5.75 19.68
C ARG A 40 -15.05 -7.22 19.84
N SER A 41 -16.05 -8.10 20.01
CA SER A 41 -15.85 -9.55 20.09
C SER A 41 -15.29 -10.12 18.79
N ILE A 42 -15.84 -9.69 17.64
CA ILE A 42 -15.41 -10.12 16.30
C ILE A 42 -13.95 -9.79 16.04
N VAL A 43 -13.48 -8.59 16.43
CA VAL A 43 -12.07 -8.24 16.26
C VAL A 43 -11.16 -9.06 17.18
N ARG A 44 -11.66 -9.47 18.36
CA ARG A 44 -10.90 -10.29 19.32
C ARG A 44 -10.82 -11.75 18.93
N LYS A 45 -11.85 -12.31 18.30
CA LYS A 45 -11.96 -13.75 18.01
C LYS A 45 -10.78 -14.32 17.18
N PRO A 46 -10.27 -13.64 16.14
CA PRO A 46 -9.08 -14.09 15.41
C PRO A 46 -7.78 -13.91 16.20
N LEU A 47 -7.78 -13.15 17.29
CA LEU A 47 -6.60 -12.92 18.11
C LEU A 47 -6.39 -14.10 19.08
N PRO A 48 -5.13 -14.54 19.27
CA PRO A 48 -4.82 -15.72 20.09
C PRO A 48 -5.17 -15.60 21.58
N SER A 49 -5.51 -14.42 22.08
CA SER A 49 -5.96 -14.21 23.47
C SER A 49 -7.48 -14.40 23.66
N SER A 50 -8.22 -14.89 22.67
CA SER A 50 -9.68 -15.03 22.73
C SER A 50 -10.17 -16.24 23.53
N THR A 51 -9.28 -17.12 23.98
CA THR A 51 -9.63 -18.42 24.53
C THR A 51 -10.13 -18.44 25.98
N ASP A 52 -10.22 -17.32 26.72
CA ASP A 52 -10.34 -17.40 28.18
C ASP A 52 -11.30 -16.43 28.92
N ASP A 53 -12.16 -15.64 28.27
CA ASP A 53 -12.95 -14.62 29.01
C ASP A 53 -14.47 -14.63 28.69
N ASP A 54 -15.13 -15.80 28.75
CA ASP A 54 -16.60 -15.85 28.76
C ASP A 54 -17.22 -16.51 30.00
N ASP A 55 -16.45 -16.82 31.06
CA ASP A 55 -17.06 -17.40 32.28
C ASP A 55 -16.62 -16.74 33.60
N THR A 56 -17.61 -16.08 34.23
CA THR A 56 -17.77 -15.81 35.68
C THR A 56 -16.79 -14.87 36.42
N GLY A 57 -17.33 -13.78 36.99
CA GLY A 57 -16.65 -13.07 38.08
C GLY A 57 -17.24 -11.74 38.52
N SER A 58 -18.23 -11.81 39.42
CA SER A 58 -18.89 -10.71 40.14
C SER A 58 -17.97 -9.55 40.58
N VAL A 59 -18.49 -8.33 40.46
CA VAL A 59 -17.95 -7.10 41.06
C VAL A 59 -17.86 -7.22 42.59
N THR A 60 -16.65 -7.43 43.11
CA THR A 60 -16.31 -7.08 44.50
C THR A 60 -15.16 -6.10 44.51
N SER A 61 -15.45 -4.88 44.96
CA SER A 61 -14.53 -3.76 45.07
C SER A 61 -13.40 -4.07 46.08
N GLY A 62 -12.16 -4.21 45.59
CA GLY A 62 -10.98 -4.37 46.44
C GLY A 62 -9.68 -4.73 45.72
N ILE A 63 -9.74 -5.30 44.51
CA ILE A 63 -8.57 -5.87 43.81
C ILE A 63 -8.26 -5.08 42.50
N GLY A 64 -8.20 -3.75 42.59
CA GLY A 64 -7.98 -2.90 41.41
C GLY A 64 -6.56 -2.92 40.83
N SER A 65 -5.55 -3.24 41.67
CA SER A 65 -4.12 -3.17 41.30
C SER A 65 -3.63 -4.40 40.54
N THR A 66 -3.93 -5.61 41.05
CA THR A 66 -3.48 -6.89 40.47
C THR A 66 -4.21 -7.24 39.17
N ILE A 67 -5.49 -6.91 39.04
CA ILE A 67 -6.26 -7.10 37.80
C ILE A 67 -5.73 -6.19 36.68
N ARG A 68 -5.39 -4.94 36.99
CA ARG A 68 -4.76 -4.02 36.02
C ARG A 68 -3.38 -4.50 35.58
N LYS A 69 -2.60 -5.10 36.50
CA LYS A 69 -1.30 -5.69 36.17
C LYS A 69 -1.45 -6.90 35.24
N GLY A 70 -2.38 -7.81 35.52
CA GLY A 70 -2.67 -8.97 34.66
C GLY A 70 -3.22 -8.57 33.28
N ARG A 71 -4.09 -7.56 33.18
CA ARG A 71 -4.58 -7.06 31.88
C ARG A 71 -3.47 -6.40 31.06
N LYS A 72 -2.57 -5.65 31.70
CA LYS A 72 -1.42 -5.04 31.04
C LYS A 72 -0.43 -6.10 30.55
N GLU A 73 -0.21 -7.14 31.34
CA GLU A 73 0.64 -8.29 30.98
C GLU A 73 0.04 -9.08 29.80
N LYS A 74 -1.25 -9.42 29.83
CA LYS A 74 -1.98 -10.02 28.70
C LYS A 74 -1.85 -9.17 27.42
N SER A 75 -2.01 -7.84 27.53
CA SER A 75 -1.86 -6.93 26.37
C SER A 75 -0.43 -6.87 25.83
N SER A 76 0.57 -6.99 26.71
CA SER A 76 1.99 -7.04 26.33
C SER A 76 2.33 -8.33 25.60
N ILE A 77 1.82 -9.46 26.09
CA ILE A 77 1.99 -10.78 25.46
C ILE A 77 1.32 -10.81 24.09
N LEU A 78 0.09 -10.32 23.99
CA LEU A 78 -0.60 -10.19 22.70
C LEU A 78 0.19 -9.30 21.73
N ALA A 79 0.71 -8.17 22.20
CA ALA A 79 1.54 -7.31 21.35
C ALA A 79 2.81 -8.02 20.88
N GLN A 80 3.44 -8.84 21.72
CA GLN A 80 4.60 -9.65 21.34
C GLN A 80 4.23 -10.71 20.29
N ILE A 81 3.13 -11.45 20.47
CA ILE A 81 2.64 -12.42 19.48
C ILE A 81 2.31 -11.72 18.17
N LEU A 82 1.61 -10.59 18.24
CA LEU A 82 1.27 -9.80 17.07
C LEU A 82 2.50 -9.30 16.35
N ARG A 83 3.62 -9.00 17.00
CA ARG A 83 4.89 -8.64 16.31
C ARG A 83 5.62 -9.85 15.74
N ALA A 84 5.48 -11.02 16.37
CA ALA A 84 6.14 -12.25 15.95
C ALA A 84 5.53 -12.91 14.71
N LEU A 85 4.31 -12.53 14.31
CA LEU A 85 3.69 -13.02 13.07
C LEU A 85 4.51 -12.61 11.84
N ASP A 86 4.72 -13.57 10.93
CA ASP A 86 5.33 -13.32 9.64
C ASP A 86 4.41 -12.49 8.72
N ALA A 87 4.87 -12.18 7.51
CA ALA A 87 4.12 -11.35 6.58
C ALA A 87 2.83 -12.02 6.11
N GLU A 88 2.86 -13.34 5.88
CA GLU A 88 1.72 -14.08 5.33
C GLU A 88 0.62 -14.30 6.38
N ASP A 89 0.99 -14.68 7.60
CA ASP A 89 0.07 -14.85 8.72
C ASP A 89 -0.55 -13.52 9.15
N ALA A 90 0.22 -12.43 9.13
CA ALA A 90 -0.33 -11.11 9.39
C ALA A 90 -1.35 -10.70 8.32
N GLU A 91 -1.09 -10.99 7.05
CA GLU A 91 -2.04 -10.74 5.97
C GLU A 91 -3.34 -11.55 6.13
N ARG A 92 -3.22 -12.83 6.48
CA ARG A 92 -4.36 -13.71 6.79
C ARG A 92 -5.16 -13.16 7.96
N LEU A 93 -4.50 -12.72 9.02
CA LEU A 93 -5.12 -12.11 10.20
C LEU A 93 -5.91 -10.84 9.82
N PHE A 94 -5.28 -9.90 9.10
CA PHE A 94 -5.94 -8.67 8.66
C PHE A 94 -7.15 -8.98 7.78
N SER A 95 -6.98 -9.89 6.81
CA SER A 95 -8.07 -10.32 5.94
C SER A 95 -9.25 -10.90 6.72
N ALA A 96 -8.97 -11.80 7.68
CA ALA A 96 -10.01 -12.41 8.51
C ALA A 96 -10.78 -11.38 9.34
N ILE A 97 -10.07 -10.42 9.95
CA ILE A 97 -10.68 -9.35 10.75
C ILE A 97 -11.50 -8.41 9.86
N PHE A 98 -10.92 -7.89 8.78
CA PHE A 98 -11.58 -6.93 7.88
C PHE A 98 -12.84 -7.52 7.23
N ILE A 99 -12.78 -8.78 6.78
CA ILE A 99 -13.94 -9.48 6.21
C ILE A 99 -15.03 -9.65 7.26
N SER A 100 -14.68 -10.01 8.50
CA SER A 100 -15.65 -10.23 9.57
C SER A 100 -16.34 -8.94 10.00
N ILE A 101 -15.61 -7.83 10.09
CA ILE A 101 -16.17 -6.50 10.34
C ILE A 101 -17.10 -6.09 9.19
N ALA A 102 -16.63 -6.17 7.94
CA ALA A 102 -17.41 -5.77 6.76
C ALA A 102 -18.72 -6.57 6.65
N LYS A 103 -18.68 -7.89 6.89
CA LYS A 103 -19.89 -8.74 6.94
C LYS A 103 -20.86 -8.27 8.02
N THR A 104 -20.35 -7.93 9.21
CA THR A 104 -21.18 -7.50 10.34
C THR A 104 -21.83 -6.14 10.09
N LEU A 105 -21.09 -5.19 9.54
CA LEU A 105 -21.62 -3.87 9.15
C LEU A 105 -22.71 -3.98 8.07
N ARG A 106 -22.53 -4.85 7.06
CA ARG A 106 -23.57 -5.12 6.05
C ARG A 106 -24.80 -5.79 6.67
N ARG A 107 -24.60 -6.78 7.55
CA ARG A 107 -25.71 -7.45 8.28
C ARG A 107 -26.50 -6.47 9.13
N LEU A 108 -25.82 -5.58 9.85
CA LEU A 108 -26.43 -4.50 10.62
C LEU A 108 -27.30 -3.61 9.73
N LYS A 109 -26.78 -3.17 8.57
CA LYS A 109 -27.55 -2.36 7.61
C LYS A 109 -28.82 -3.08 7.16
N THR A 110 -28.74 -4.39 6.87
CA THR A 110 -29.90 -5.20 6.50
C THR A 110 -30.89 -5.35 7.66
N GLN A 111 -30.41 -5.65 8.87
CA GLN A 111 -31.26 -5.80 10.07
C GLN A 111 -32.01 -4.50 10.37
N SER A 112 -31.32 -3.37 10.31
CA SER A 112 -31.92 -2.05 10.52
C SER A 112 -32.96 -1.71 9.44
N SER A 113 -32.71 -2.06 8.17
CA SER A 113 -33.71 -1.91 7.10
C SER A 113 -34.95 -2.75 7.37
N VAL A 114 -34.80 -4.00 7.81
CA VAL A 114 -35.93 -4.87 8.15
C VAL A 114 -36.73 -4.32 9.33
N LEU A 115 -36.06 -3.79 10.37
CA LEU A 115 -36.72 -3.17 11.52
C LEU A 115 -37.56 -1.95 11.09
N LEU A 116 -37.02 -1.11 10.21
CA LEU A 116 -37.71 0.04 9.64
C LEU A 116 -38.91 -0.39 8.77
N ASP A 117 -38.73 -1.41 7.91
CA ASP A 117 -39.80 -1.95 7.07
C ASP A 117 -40.95 -2.53 7.92
N ILE A 118 -40.64 -3.21 9.02
CA ILE A 118 -41.65 -3.70 9.96
C ILE A 118 -42.33 -2.53 10.68
N ALA A 119 -41.58 -1.52 11.11
CA ALA A 119 -42.13 -0.32 11.73
C ALA A 119 -43.13 0.40 10.79
N CYS A 120 -42.82 0.47 9.50
CA CYS A 120 -43.71 0.98 8.45
C CYS A 120 -44.98 0.12 8.30
N ALA A 121 -44.84 -1.22 8.28
CA ALA A 121 -45.98 -2.13 8.13
C ALA A 121 -46.92 -2.11 9.35
N VAL A 122 -46.36 -2.01 10.56
CA VAL A 122 -47.16 -1.91 11.81
C VAL A 122 -47.83 -0.54 11.91
N GLY A 123 -47.18 0.51 11.41
CA GLY A 123 -47.73 1.86 11.31
C GLY A 123 -48.73 2.06 10.17
N ASN A 124 -49.03 1.04 9.35
CA ASN A 124 -50.00 1.14 8.25
C ASN A 124 -50.72 -0.21 7.99
N PRO A 125 -51.61 -0.66 8.90
CA PRO A 125 -52.26 -1.97 8.81
C PRO A 125 -53.30 -2.09 7.68
N ASP A 126 -53.75 -0.97 7.09
CA ASP A 126 -54.78 -0.93 6.03
C ASP A 126 -54.20 -0.94 4.60
N ALA A 127 -52.88 -1.07 4.44
CA ALA A 127 -52.25 -1.21 3.12
C ALA A 127 -52.27 -2.67 2.65
N GLU A 128 -53.44 -3.16 2.24
CA GLU A 128 -53.53 -4.37 1.42
C GLU A 128 -52.95 -4.11 0.03
N ASP A 129 -51.61 -4.19 -0.09
CA ASP A 129 -50.86 -4.82 -1.21
C ASP A 129 -49.41 -4.34 -1.26
N PRO A 130 -48.41 -5.24 -1.17
CA PRO A 130 -47.01 -4.90 -1.37
C PRO A 130 -46.60 -5.20 -2.81
N ILE A 131 -46.62 -4.23 -3.73
CA ILE A 131 -45.76 -4.13 -4.95
C ILE A 131 -46.22 -2.86 -5.72
N GLN A 132 -45.48 -1.76 -5.56
CA GLN A 132 -45.18 -0.70 -6.56
C GLN A 132 -44.92 0.63 -5.86
N ILE A 133 -43.64 0.89 -5.55
CA ILE A 133 -43.16 2.25 -5.33
C ILE A 133 -42.78 2.77 -6.72
N GLN A 134 -43.68 3.48 -7.39
CA GLN A 134 -43.30 4.41 -8.45
C GLN A 134 -43.60 5.83 -8.01
N SER A 135 -42.50 6.60 -8.05
CA SER A 135 -42.37 8.04 -7.95
C SER A 135 -43.56 8.81 -8.54
N SER A 136 -44.18 9.67 -7.74
CA SER A 136 -45.03 10.74 -8.26
C SER A 136 -44.86 12.03 -7.46
N THR A 137 -43.99 12.86 -8.04
CA THR A 137 -44.11 14.31 -8.27
C THR A 137 -45.13 15.10 -7.43
N ILE A 138 -44.57 16.13 -6.79
CA ILE A 138 -45.19 17.27 -6.12
C ILE A 138 -46.34 17.87 -6.96
N GLN A 139 -47.55 17.91 -6.39
CA GLN A 139 -48.55 18.92 -6.73
C GLN A 139 -49.21 19.46 -5.46
N SER A 140 -49.09 20.78 -5.30
CA SER A 140 -49.74 21.60 -4.30
C SER A 140 -51.20 21.87 -4.66
N HIS A 141 -52.13 21.68 -3.71
CA HIS A 141 -53.24 22.62 -3.50
C HIS A 141 -53.85 22.43 -2.11
N GLY A 142 -54.14 23.56 -1.46
CA GLY A 142 -54.50 23.63 -0.05
C GLY A 142 -55.99 23.50 0.24
N GLY A 143 -56.29 23.35 1.53
CA GLY A 143 -57.63 23.38 2.09
C GLY A 143 -57.75 22.46 3.30
N ALA A 144 -57.56 23.00 4.51
CA ALA A 144 -57.99 22.35 5.75
C ALA A 144 -59.53 22.47 5.88
N PRO A 145 -60.20 21.55 6.60
CA PRO A 145 -60.30 21.74 8.05
C PRO A 145 -60.17 20.46 8.89
N ASN A 146 -59.83 20.68 10.17
CA ASN A 146 -59.67 19.71 11.25
C ASN A 146 -60.72 18.58 11.29
N VAL A 147 -60.22 17.33 11.32
CA VAL A 147 -60.85 16.21 12.01
C VAL A 147 -59.85 15.68 13.04
N ALA A 148 -60.15 15.92 14.31
CA ALA A 148 -59.46 15.29 15.43
C ALA A 148 -59.94 13.83 15.52
N GLY A 149 -59.03 12.88 15.29
CA GLY A 149 -59.27 11.45 15.47
C GLY A 149 -58.27 10.61 14.68
N ASN A 150 -57.37 9.92 15.40
CA ASN A 150 -56.35 8.95 14.96
C ASN A 150 -54.94 9.49 14.67
N ALA A 151 -54.23 9.90 15.73
CA ALA A 151 -52.78 10.07 15.72
C ALA A 151 -52.00 9.21 16.76
N PRO A 152 -52.25 7.88 16.91
CA PRO A 152 -51.26 6.98 17.52
C PRO A 152 -50.43 6.19 16.48
N MET A 153 -50.79 6.27 15.19
CA MET A 153 -50.33 5.31 14.16
C MET A 153 -48.93 5.63 13.60
N LEU A 154 -48.49 6.90 13.63
CA LEU A 154 -47.14 7.32 13.19
C LEU A 154 -46.07 7.13 14.27
N GLY A 155 -46.49 6.84 15.52
CA GLY A 155 -45.62 6.87 16.70
C GLY A 155 -44.53 5.81 16.71
N ILE A 156 -44.82 4.57 16.28
CA ILE A 156 -43.83 3.48 16.24
C ILE A 156 -42.71 3.80 15.26
N LEU A 157 -43.09 4.27 14.07
CA LEU A 157 -42.13 4.54 13.00
C LEU A 157 -41.23 5.72 13.39
N GLU A 158 -41.81 6.76 14.01
CA GLU A 158 -41.06 7.92 14.49
C GLU A 158 -40.18 7.56 15.70
N GLU A 159 -40.69 6.79 16.66
CA GLU A 159 -39.95 6.29 17.83
C GLU A 159 -38.77 5.39 17.42
N ILE A 160 -38.99 4.47 16.46
CA ILE A 160 -37.93 3.59 15.92
C ILE A 160 -36.93 4.40 15.09
N HIS A 161 -37.37 5.34 14.24
CA HIS A 161 -36.43 6.18 13.48
C HIS A 161 -35.52 7.00 14.39
N VAL A 162 -36.10 7.62 15.42
CA VAL A 162 -35.37 8.45 16.39
C VAL A 162 -34.44 7.60 17.26
N ALA A 163 -34.91 6.46 17.78
CA ALA A 163 -34.10 5.62 18.65
C ALA A 163 -33.01 4.84 17.91
N LEU A 164 -33.30 4.38 16.69
CA LEU A 164 -32.32 3.60 15.92
C LEU A 164 -31.20 4.47 15.37
N ASP A 165 -31.50 5.71 14.96
CA ASP A 165 -30.57 6.67 14.36
C ASP A 165 -29.47 5.98 13.54
N LEU A 166 -29.91 5.30 12.48
CA LEU A 166 -29.09 4.35 11.73
C LEU A 166 -27.76 4.94 11.23
N PRO A 167 -27.71 6.18 10.67
CA PRO A 167 -26.46 6.78 10.26
C PRO A 167 -25.46 6.96 11.41
N ASN A 168 -25.94 7.35 12.59
CA ASN A 168 -25.07 7.51 13.75
C ASN A 168 -24.60 6.14 14.29
N LEU A 169 -25.49 5.15 14.39
CA LEU A 169 -25.15 3.80 14.82
C LEU A 169 -24.09 3.14 13.92
N LEU A 170 -24.26 3.23 12.59
CA LEU A 170 -23.27 2.73 11.63
C LEU A 170 -21.94 3.47 11.76
N GLY A 171 -22.00 4.78 12.02
CA GLY A 171 -20.83 5.59 12.29
C GLY A 171 -20.07 5.17 13.54
N GLU A 172 -20.76 5.01 14.67
CA GLU A 172 -20.18 4.51 15.94
C GLU A 172 -19.56 3.12 15.79
N ALA A 173 -20.25 2.23 15.06
CA ALA A 173 -19.77 0.88 14.75
C ALA A 173 -18.48 0.90 13.92
N VAL A 174 -18.41 1.76 12.90
CA VAL A 174 -17.22 1.95 12.07
C VAL A 174 -16.08 2.59 12.87
N ASP A 175 -16.36 3.60 13.69
CA ASP A 175 -15.33 4.27 14.49
C ASP A 175 -14.73 3.33 15.54
N ALA A 176 -15.58 2.53 16.22
CA ALA A 176 -15.11 1.48 17.13
C ALA A 176 -14.24 0.43 16.40
N SER A 177 -14.62 0.07 15.17
CA SER A 177 -13.83 -0.85 14.34
C SER A 177 -12.47 -0.26 13.98
N HIS A 178 -12.44 0.99 13.49
CA HIS A 178 -11.21 1.70 13.15
C HIS A 178 -10.29 1.87 14.36
N GLU A 179 -10.82 2.21 15.53
CA GLU A 179 -10.03 2.36 16.76
C GLU A 179 -9.30 1.05 17.12
N MET A 180 -9.99 -0.10 17.05
CA MET A 180 -9.37 -1.39 17.34
C MET A 180 -8.35 -1.79 16.28
N ILE A 181 -8.65 -1.58 14.99
CA ILE A 181 -7.69 -1.84 13.91
C ILE A 181 -6.45 -0.98 14.07
N ASN A 182 -6.61 0.31 14.37
CA ASN A 182 -5.51 1.24 14.62
C ASN A 182 -4.56 0.70 15.71
N GLN A 183 -5.10 0.15 16.81
CA GLN A 183 -4.26 -0.45 17.86
C GLN A 183 -3.45 -1.65 17.35
N ILE A 184 -4.05 -2.52 16.53
CA ILE A 184 -3.35 -3.68 15.96
C ILE A 184 -2.26 -3.23 14.98
N LEU A 185 -2.58 -2.27 14.08
CA LEU A 185 -1.64 -1.74 13.11
C LEU A 185 -0.45 -1.05 13.79
N GLN A 186 -0.70 -0.25 14.82
CA GLN A 186 0.34 0.45 15.58
C GLN A 186 1.29 -0.50 16.31
N VAL A 187 0.81 -1.64 16.79
CA VAL A 187 1.69 -2.66 17.41
C VAL A 187 2.69 -3.23 16.41
N ARG A 188 2.28 -3.36 15.13
CA ARG A 188 3.08 -3.93 14.04
C ARG A 188 3.73 -2.87 13.14
N SER A 189 3.77 -1.60 13.52
CA SER A 189 4.26 -0.52 12.66
C SER A 189 5.71 -0.77 12.19
N GLU A 190 6.60 -1.13 13.11
CA GLU A 190 8.01 -1.47 12.83
C GLU A 190 8.16 -2.68 11.89
N GLN A 191 7.36 -3.73 12.08
CA GLN A 191 7.37 -4.90 11.19
C GLN A 191 6.84 -4.52 9.81
N THR A 192 5.85 -3.63 9.76
CA THR A 192 5.22 -3.16 8.52
C THR A 192 6.21 -2.35 7.68
N THR A 193 7.04 -1.51 8.31
CA THR A 193 8.06 -0.72 7.61
C THR A 193 9.19 -1.57 7.03
N GLY A 194 9.42 -2.77 7.60
CA GLY A 194 10.44 -3.72 7.13
C GLY A 194 9.92 -4.80 6.16
N LEU A 195 8.67 -4.70 5.69
CA LEU A 195 8.11 -5.71 4.78
C LEU A 195 8.80 -5.68 3.41
N PRO A 196 8.90 -6.81 2.70
CA PRO A 196 9.24 -6.78 1.28
C PRO A 196 8.17 -6.00 0.50
N LEU A 197 8.57 -5.32 -0.59
CA LEU A 197 7.70 -4.46 -1.41
C LEU A 197 6.36 -5.11 -1.76
N ALA A 198 6.37 -6.39 -2.16
CA ALA A 198 5.16 -7.11 -2.53
C ALA A 198 4.15 -7.25 -1.38
N TYR A 199 4.63 -7.61 -0.18
CA TYR A 199 3.79 -7.71 1.02
C TYR A 199 3.31 -6.34 1.49
N PHE A 200 4.15 -5.31 1.36
CA PHE A 200 3.76 -3.95 1.72
C PHE A 200 2.62 -3.42 0.83
N LEU A 201 2.68 -3.67 -0.49
CA LEU A 201 1.61 -3.30 -1.42
C LEU A 201 0.28 -4.01 -1.10
N ARG A 202 0.33 -5.29 -0.71
CA ARG A 202 -0.85 -6.04 -0.28
C ARG A 202 -1.41 -5.53 1.04
N TYR A 203 -0.53 -5.21 2.00
CA TYR A 203 -0.89 -4.56 3.26
C TYR A 203 -1.63 -3.24 3.01
N TYR A 204 -1.08 -2.36 2.16
CA TYR A 204 -1.72 -1.10 1.80
C TYR A 204 -3.08 -1.34 1.13
N THR A 205 -3.14 -2.26 0.17
CA THR A 205 -4.36 -2.58 -0.57
C THR A 205 -5.47 -3.12 0.33
N LEU A 206 -5.13 -4.00 1.27
CA LEU A 206 -6.07 -4.53 2.28
C LEU A 206 -6.68 -3.42 3.12
N ASN A 207 -5.85 -2.51 3.63
CA ASN A 207 -6.31 -1.37 4.42
C ASN A 207 -7.18 -0.43 3.58
N LEU A 208 -6.81 -0.19 2.32
CA LEU A 208 -7.61 0.63 1.40
C LEU A 208 -9.00 0.02 1.16
N PHE A 209 -9.08 -1.29 0.89
CA PHE A 209 -10.36 -1.97 0.73
C PHE A 209 -11.22 -1.89 1.98
N PHE A 210 -10.62 -2.13 3.15
CA PHE A 210 -11.36 -2.06 4.41
C PHE A 210 -11.94 -0.66 4.67
N VAL A 211 -11.13 0.38 4.46
CA VAL A 211 -11.57 1.77 4.60
C VAL A 211 -12.69 2.12 3.62
N ASN A 212 -12.56 1.71 2.35
CA ASN A 212 -13.59 1.96 1.33
C ASN A 212 -14.90 1.23 1.66
N GLU A 213 -14.83 0.03 2.21
CA GLU A 213 -16.01 -0.72 2.67
C GLU A 213 -16.69 -0.04 3.87
N CYS A 214 -15.92 0.43 4.85
CA CYS A 214 -16.45 1.21 5.97
C CYS A 214 -17.11 2.52 5.50
N GLU A 215 -16.51 3.21 4.53
CA GLU A 215 -17.04 4.43 3.92
C GLU A 215 -18.32 4.16 3.13
N ALA A 216 -18.38 3.07 2.35
CA ALA A 216 -19.57 2.67 1.60
C ALA A 216 -20.76 2.31 2.52
N VAL A 217 -20.50 1.79 3.72
CA VAL A 217 -21.56 1.44 4.67
C VAL A 217 -22.03 2.63 5.50
N SER A 218 -21.11 3.44 6.04
CA SER A 218 -21.42 4.51 7.00
C SER A 218 -21.47 5.92 6.43
N GLY A 219 -20.92 6.14 5.23
CA GLY A 219 -20.68 7.47 4.66
C GLY A 219 -19.55 8.26 5.34
N ARG A 220 -18.91 7.71 6.38
CA ARG A 220 -17.76 8.34 7.06
C ARG A 220 -16.46 7.92 6.38
N ALA A 221 -15.65 8.90 5.98
CA ALA A 221 -14.42 8.67 5.21
C ALA A 221 -13.25 8.01 5.97
N GLY A 222 -13.43 7.56 7.22
CA GLY A 222 -12.40 6.81 7.97
C GLY A 222 -11.07 7.55 8.17
N LYS A 223 -11.10 8.88 8.37
CA LYS A 223 -9.90 9.74 8.39
C LYS A 223 -8.79 9.25 9.33
N SER A 224 -9.14 8.78 10.53
CA SER A 224 -8.17 8.33 11.54
C SER A 224 -7.33 7.15 11.02
N LEU A 225 -7.97 6.13 10.45
CA LEU A 225 -7.28 4.97 9.91
C LEU A 225 -6.46 5.34 8.66
N LYS A 226 -7.02 6.17 7.76
CA LYS A 226 -6.28 6.70 6.59
C LYS A 226 -4.99 7.41 7.02
N THR A 227 -5.03 8.22 8.08
CA THR A 227 -3.84 8.93 8.60
C THR A 227 -2.75 7.96 9.08
N ILE A 228 -3.12 6.92 9.84
CA ILE A 228 -2.15 5.93 10.34
C ILE A 228 -1.53 5.13 9.20
N VAL A 229 -2.35 4.65 8.26
CA VAL A 229 -1.87 3.90 7.09
C VAL A 229 -0.96 4.78 6.24
N ASN A 230 -1.31 6.05 6.00
CA ASN A 230 -0.44 6.98 5.28
C ASN A 230 0.89 7.22 6.00
N GLY A 231 0.89 7.26 7.34
CA GLY A 231 2.11 7.32 8.15
C GLY A 231 3.01 6.11 7.89
N HIS A 232 2.44 4.89 7.95
CA HIS A 232 3.19 3.67 7.65
C HIS A 232 3.75 3.65 6.23
N VAL A 233 3.02 4.22 5.25
CA VAL A 233 3.52 4.37 3.87
C VAL A 233 4.70 5.33 3.80
N GLN A 234 4.66 6.47 4.49
CA GLN A 234 5.80 7.39 4.52
C GLN A 234 7.03 6.76 5.15
N ASP A 235 6.86 6.07 6.28
CA ASP A 235 7.95 5.38 6.96
C ASP A 235 8.52 4.24 6.10
N PHE A 236 7.66 3.50 5.40
CA PHE A 236 8.07 2.47 4.45
C PHE A 236 8.83 3.03 3.26
N ILE A 237 8.35 4.13 2.64
CA ILE A 237 9.04 4.76 1.49
C ILE A 237 10.47 5.13 1.89
N LYS A 238 10.65 5.73 3.08
CA LYS A 238 11.97 6.09 3.59
C LYS A 238 12.84 4.85 3.85
N ALA A 239 12.32 3.85 4.55
CA ALA A 239 13.08 2.62 4.82
C ALA A 239 13.45 1.86 3.54
N HIS A 240 12.55 1.84 2.56
CA HIS A 240 12.77 1.22 1.25
C HIS A 240 13.86 1.98 0.47
N ASP A 241 13.78 3.31 0.41
CA ASP A 241 14.80 4.16 -0.22
C ASP A 241 16.19 3.96 0.42
N ASP A 242 16.26 3.98 1.76
CA ASP A 242 17.49 3.73 2.51
C ASP A 242 18.07 2.34 2.19
N SER A 243 17.23 1.30 2.13
CA SER A 243 17.65 -0.08 1.83
C SER A 243 18.13 -0.24 0.39
N GLU A 244 17.39 0.28 -0.59
CA GLU A 244 17.76 0.20 -2.01
C GLU A 244 19.06 1.00 -2.25
N SER A 245 19.15 2.20 -1.70
CA SER A 245 20.34 3.06 -1.78
C SER A 245 21.57 2.42 -1.13
N GLN A 246 21.42 1.81 0.05
CA GLN A 246 22.50 1.10 0.72
C GLN A 246 22.96 -0.12 -0.08
N THR A 247 22.02 -0.92 -0.60
CA THR A 247 22.32 -2.10 -1.42
C THR A 247 23.11 -1.71 -2.66
N LEU A 248 22.67 -0.65 -3.35
CA LEU A 248 23.37 -0.12 -4.52
C LEU A 248 24.77 0.35 -4.15
N ALA A 249 24.92 1.17 -3.11
CA ALA A 249 26.21 1.73 -2.73
C ALA A 249 27.22 0.63 -2.35
N GLN A 250 26.78 -0.40 -1.61
CA GLN A 250 27.62 -1.53 -1.25
C GLN A 250 28.05 -2.34 -2.48
N ALA A 251 27.14 -2.59 -3.43
CA ALA A 251 27.46 -3.28 -4.66
C ALA A 251 28.47 -2.48 -5.52
N MET A 252 28.30 -1.17 -5.61
CA MET A 252 29.22 -0.27 -6.33
C MET A 252 30.61 -0.24 -5.70
N ASP A 253 30.70 -0.28 -4.37
CA ASP A 253 31.97 -0.23 -3.65
C ASP A 253 32.85 -1.47 -3.93
N VAL A 254 32.24 -2.63 -4.22
CA VAL A 254 32.94 -3.89 -4.54
C VAL A 254 33.00 -4.21 -6.05
N ASP A 255 32.37 -3.40 -6.90
CA ASP A 255 32.33 -3.66 -8.33
C ASP A 255 33.71 -3.54 -8.99
N THR A 256 34.01 -4.48 -9.88
CA THR A 256 35.24 -4.51 -10.67
C THR A 256 35.13 -3.76 -12.00
N TRP A 257 33.93 -3.26 -12.33
CA TRP A 257 33.63 -2.47 -13.54
C TRP A 257 33.94 -3.22 -14.83
N GLN A 258 33.69 -4.53 -14.82
CA GLN A 258 33.83 -5.42 -15.97
C GLN A 258 32.48 -5.76 -16.58
N ASP A 259 32.51 -6.29 -17.80
CA ASP A 259 31.36 -6.76 -18.55
C ASP A 259 30.60 -7.83 -17.74
N THR A 260 29.34 -7.56 -17.46
CA THR A 260 28.43 -8.52 -16.80
C THR A 260 27.38 -8.95 -17.81
N ASP A 261 27.01 -10.23 -17.78
CA ASP A 261 25.97 -10.75 -18.67
C ASP A 261 24.60 -10.18 -18.29
N PHE A 262 23.85 -9.71 -19.29
CA PHE A 262 22.52 -9.15 -19.11
C PHE A 262 21.48 -10.26 -19.28
N THR A 263 20.86 -10.68 -18.17
CA THR A 263 20.01 -11.88 -18.12
C THR A 263 18.64 -11.67 -18.80
N ALA A 264 17.87 -12.76 -18.95
CA ALA A 264 16.50 -12.66 -19.47
C ALA A 264 15.60 -11.88 -18.50
N ARG A 265 15.79 -12.09 -17.19
CA ARG A 265 15.14 -11.30 -16.13
C ARG A 265 15.45 -9.81 -16.25
N ASP A 266 16.70 -9.43 -16.42
CA ASP A 266 17.09 -8.01 -16.55
C ASP A 266 16.46 -7.37 -17.79
N ASN A 267 16.39 -8.11 -18.89
CA ASN A 267 15.68 -7.70 -20.10
C ASN A 267 14.18 -7.51 -19.87
N GLU A 268 13.55 -8.35 -19.07
CA GLU A 268 12.14 -8.19 -18.72
C GLU A 268 11.92 -6.91 -17.88
N ILE A 269 12.78 -6.67 -16.90
CA ILE A 269 12.76 -5.43 -16.09
C ILE A 269 12.93 -4.21 -17.00
N LEU A 270 13.90 -4.24 -17.92
CA LEU A 270 14.14 -3.17 -18.88
C LEU A 270 12.91 -2.90 -19.76
N LYS A 271 12.28 -3.96 -20.29
CA LYS A 271 11.05 -3.84 -21.09
C LYS A 271 9.91 -3.20 -20.31
N HIS A 272 9.74 -3.58 -19.04
CA HIS A 272 8.74 -2.95 -18.18
C HIS A 272 9.02 -1.46 -17.96
N ILE A 273 10.29 -1.07 -17.76
CA ILE A 273 10.66 0.34 -17.60
C ILE A 273 10.46 1.14 -18.89
N ILE A 274 10.85 0.61 -20.06
CA ILE A 274 10.63 1.31 -21.33
C ILE A 274 9.13 1.44 -21.64
N GLY A 275 8.36 0.37 -21.40
CA GLY A 275 6.92 0.36 -21.63
C GLY A 275 6.11 1.25 -20.68
N CYS A 276 6.70 1.64 -19.54
CA CYS A 276 6.00 2.42 -18.52
C CYS A 276 5.64 3.85 -18.96
N ASP A 277 6.15 4.32 -20.09
CA ASP A 277 5.82 5.65 -20.62
C ASP A 277 4.35 5.76 -21.06
N THR A 278 3.81 4.66 -21.58
CA THR A 278 2.48 4.65 -22.21
C THR A 278 1.42 4.07 -21.28
N SER A 279 1.76 3.03 -20.53
CA SER A 279 0.82 2.33 -19.65
C SER A 279 1.56 1.70 -18.48
N ASP A 280 0.86 1.47 -17.37
CA ASP A 280 1.43 0.81 -16.21
C ASP A 280 1.56 -0.69 -16.51
N PRO A 281 2.76 -1.28 -16.43
CA PRO A 281 2.96 -2.71 -16.60
C PRO A 281 2.00 -3.54 -15.72
N PRO A 282 1.26 -4.50 -16.27
CA PRO A 282 0.36 -5.35 -15.49
C PRO A 282 1.07 -6.06 -14.33
N ALA A 283 2.34 -6.43 -14.50
CA ALA A 283 3.17 -7.04 -13.47
C ALA A 283 3.35 -6.16 -12.21
N TRP A 284 3.25 -4.83 -12.35
CA TRP A 284 3.32 -3.92 -11.20
C TRP A 284 2.00 -3.87 -10.43
N THR A 285 0.86 -3.89 -11.14
CA THR A 285 -0.47 -3.87 -10.52
C THR A 285 -0.92 -5.24 -10.00
N MET A 286 -0.47 -6.35 -10.60
CA MET A 286 -0.79 -7.71 -10.16
C MET A 286 -0.35 -8.00 -8.72
N THR A 287 0.75 -7.40 -8.28
CA THR A 287 1.28 -7.55 -6.90
C THR A 287 0.30 -7.04 -5.83
N CYS A 288 -0.56 -6.08 -6.20
CA CYS A 288 -1.59 -5.55 -5.31
C CYS A 288 -2.81 -6.50 -5.16
N ARG A 289 -2.89 -7.59 -5.94
CA ARG A 289 -4.00 -8.55 -5.88
C ARG A 289 -3.84 -9.49 -4.68
N VAL A 290 -4.41 -9.08 -3.54
CA VAL A 290 -4.46 -9.84 -2.29
C VAL A 290 -5.03 -11.27 -2.45
N TRP A 291 -5.87 -11.50 -3.45
CA TRP A 291 -6.50 -12.79 -3.73
C TRP A 291 -5.65 -13.73 -4.60
N ALA A 292 -4.55 -13.25 -5.18
CA ALA A 292 -3.61 -14.07 -5.95
C ALA A 292 -2.46 -14.54 -5.05
N PRO A 293 -1.91 -15.75 -5.23
CA PRO A 293 -0.67 -16.15 -4.59
C PRO A 293 0.48 -15.22 -5.00
N LEU A 294 1.40 -14.92 -4.08
CA LEU A 294 2.67 -14.29 -4.45
C LEU A 294 3.53 -15.33 -5.15
N LEU A 295 3.86 -15.12 -6.43
CA LEU A 295 4.76 -15.96 -7.22
C LEU A 295 6.23 -15.85 -6.77
N GLN A 296 6.49 -15.35 -5.56
CA GLN A 296 7.83 -15.02 -5.05
C GLN A 296 8.79 -16.22 -5.08
N LYS A 297 8.27 -17.45 -4.96
CA LYS A 297 9.06 -18.68 -5.07
C LYS A 297 9.65 -18.94 -6.46
N GLU A 298 8.98 -18.53 -7.53
CA GLU A 298 9.45 -18.80 -8.90
C GLU A 298 10.60 -17.86 -9.29
N ALA A 299 10.68 -16.66 -8.72
CA ALA A 299 11.74 -15.70 -9.00
C ALA A 299 13.09 -16.07 -8.35
N GLU A 300 13.06 -16.74 -7.19
CA GLU A 300 14.27 -17.26 -6.52
C GLU A 300 14.75 -18.57 -7.17
N GLU A 301 13.84 -19.45 -7.60
CA GLU A 301 14.20 -20.67 -8.35
C GLU A 301 14.73 -20.35 -9.76
N MET A 302 14.23 -19.28 -10.41
CA MET A 302 14.76 -18.81 -11.71
C MET A 302 16.21 -18.33 -11.63
N ARG A 303 16.64 -17.74 -10.50
CA ARG A 303 18.03 -17.27 -10.28
C ARG A 303 19.03 -18.41 -10.45
N ASP A 304 18.70 -19.61 -9.95
CA ASP A 304 19.60 -20.77 -10.00
C ASP A 304 19.57 -21.51 -11.35
N THR A 305 18.46 -21.41 -12.09
CA THR A 305 18.33 -22.10 -13.40
C THR A 305 18.88 -21.32 -14.59
N GLU A 306 18.84 -19.98 -14.60
CA GLU A 306 19.35 -19.18 -15.73
C GLU A 306 20.89 -19.08 -15.75
N ASP A 307 21.55 -19.14 -14.60
CA ASP A 307 23.03 -19.17 -14.49
C ASP A 307 23.67 -20.39 -15.18
N ASN A 308 22.87 -21.39 -15.57
CA ASN A 308 23.32 -22.63 -16.21
C ASN A 308 23.20 -22.66 -17.75
N ILE A 309 22.73 -21.59 -18.41
CA ILE A 309 22.56 -21.59 -19.88
C ILE A 309 23.50 -20.60 -20.59
N ALA A 310 24.43 -21.17 -21.37
CA ALA A 310 25.22 -20.58 -22.46
C ALA A 310 26.40 -19.65 -22.08
N LYS A 311 27.49 -20.24 -21.56
CA LYS A 311 28.85 -19.69 -21.74
C LYS A 311 29.20 -19.59 -23.23
N GLY A 312 29.16 -18.38 -23.79
CA GLY A 312 29.71 -18.12 -25.13
C GLY A 312 29.67 -16.68 -25.62
N LYS A 313 28.72 -15.85 -25.18
CA LYS A 313 28.61 -14.44 -25.60
C LYS A 313 27.96 -13.61 -24.50
N ILE A 314 28.60 -12.52 -24.09
CA ILE A 314 28.02 -11.57 -23.14
C ILE A 314 26.86 -10.86 -23.85
N ASN A 315 25.66 -11.01 -23.32
CA ASN A 315 24.47 -10.35 -23.80
C ASN A 315 24.45 -8.92 -23.26
N GLY A 316 24.17 -7.96 -24.15
CA GLY A 316 24.00 -6.56 -23.78
C GLY A 316 22.53 -6.19 -23.63
N ALA A 317 22.26 -5.14 -22.87
CA ALA A 317 20.95 -4.49 -22.82
C ALA A 317 20.69 -3.76 -24.14
N ALA A 318 19.54 -3.96 -24.78
CA ALA A 318 19.17 -3.26 -26.00
C ALA A 318 18.08 -2.22 -25.71
N ILE A 319 18.35 -0.96 -26.05
CA ILE A 319 17.35 0.13 -26.03
C ILE A 319 17.35 0.74 -27.44
N GLU A 320 16.19 0.69 -28.10
CA GLU A 320 16.03 1.17 -29.48
C GLU A 320 17.02 0.51 -30.46
N GLU A 321 17.98 1.26 -31.02
CA GLU A 321 19.01 0.77 -31.94
C GLU A 321 20.38 0.54 -31.26
N GLU A 322 20.51 0.86 -29.96
CA GLU A 322 21.77 0.80 -29.24
C GLU A 322 21.85 -0.42 -28.30
N THR A 323 23.02 -1.07 -28.28
CA THR A 323 23.32 -2.18 -27.37
C THR A 323 24.37 -1.77 -26.34
N PHE A 324 24.05 -1.96 -25.06
CA PHE A 324 24.88 -1.58 -23.92
C PHE A 324 25.45 -2.82 -23.22
N ILE A 325 26.76 -2.84 -23.02
CA ILE A 325 27.46 -3.80 -22.17
C ILE A 325 27.67 -3.14 -20.82
N LEU A 326 27.12 -3.73 -19.77
CA LEU A 326 26.97 -3.07 -18.48
C LEU A 326 27.84 -3.74 -17.39
N PRO A 327 28.38 -2.96 -16.45
CA PRO A 327 28.90 -3.51 -15.21
C PRO A 327 27.76 -3.95 -14.28
N HIS A 328 28.07 -4.84 -13.33
CA HIS A 328 27.10 -5.40 -12.39
C HIS A 328 26.30 -4.32 -11.65
N SER A 329 26.95 -3.25 -11.21
CA SER A 329 26.28 -2.13 -10.52
C SER A 329 25.21 -1.45 -11.37
N ALA A 330 25.40 -1.36 -12.69
CA ALA A 330 24.41 -0.74 -13.57
C ALA A 330 23.18 -1.64 -13.78
N ILE A 331 23.35 -2.96 -13.73
CA ILE A 331 22.26 -3.93 -13.77
C ILE A 331 21.47 -3.89 -12.46
N LEU A 332 22.15 -3.90 -11.31
CA LEU A 332 21.49 -3.73 -10.01
C LEU A 332 20.77 -2.39 -9.89
N TYR A 333 21.34 -1.33 -10.44
CA TYR A 333 20.70 -0.03 -10.49
C TYR A 333 19.39 -0.05 -11.30
N LEU A 334 19.34 -0.79 -12.41
CA LEU A 334 18.11 -1.00 -13.18
C LEU A 334 17.05 -1.75 -12.35
N GLU A 335 17.45 -2.81 -11.64
CA GLU A 335 16.54 -3.56 -10.75
C GLU A 335 15.97 -2.63 -9.66
N GLY A 336 16.83 -1.86 -8.98
CA GLY A 336 16.40 -0.91 -7.96
C GLY A 336 15.50 0.21 -8.49
N ILE A 337 15.79 0.76 -9.68
CA ILE A 337 14.89 1.72 -10.35
C ILE A 337 13.49 1.13 -10.48
N SER A 338 13.35 -0.14 -10.85
CA SER A 338 12.05 -0.76 -11.12
C SER A 338 11.13 -0.84 -9.90
N HIS A 339 11.70 -0.84 -8.69
CA HIS A 339 10.97 -0.92 -7.43
C HIS A 339 10.14 0.35 -7.15
N PHE A 340 10.64 1.53 -7.50
CA PHE A 340 9.95 2.80 -7.23
C PHE A 340 8.70 3.02 -8.09
N PRO A 341 8.70 2.85 -9.44
CA PRO A 341 7.49 2.89 -10.25
C PRO A 341 6.47 1.82 -9.86
N ARG A 342 6.93 0.63 -9.45
CA ARG A 342 6.04 -0.41 -8.91
C ARG A 342 5.33 0.07 -7.63
N LEU A 343 6.05 0.74 -6.73
CA LEU A 343 5.48 1.33 -5.52
C LEU A 343 4.49 2.47 -5.86
N MET A 344 4.81 3.33 -6.83
CA MET A 344 3.92 4.41 -7.30
C MET A 344 2.63 3.87 -7.94
N ALA A 345 2.73 2.84 -8.79
CA ALA A 345 1.57 2.19 -9.40
C ALA A 345 0.65 1.55 -8.34
N GLY A 346 1.22 1.02 -7.26
CA GLY A 346 0.46 0.47 -6.14
C GLY A 346 -0.11 1.52 -5.18
N ILE A 347 0.55 2.67 -5.05
CA ILE A 347 0.14 3.77 -4.14
C ILE A 347 0.18 5.12 -4.87
N PRO A 348 -0.74 5.39 -5.81
CA PRO A 348 -0.69 6.61 -6.63
C PRO A 348 -0.76 7.90 -5.82
N SER A 349 -1.44 7.89 -4.67
CA SER A 349 -1.55 9.05 -3.78
C SER A 349 -0.23 9.49 -3.15
N MET A 350 0.79 8.63 -3.15
CA MET A 350 2.12 8.91 -2.59
C MET A 350 3.20 9.11 -3.66
N THR A 351 2.81 9.17 -4.95
CA THR A 351 3.73 9.40 -6.07
C THR A 351 4.72 10.54 -5.83
N PRO A 352 4.34 11.72 -5.30
CA PRO A 352 5.30 12.80 -5.06
C PRO A 352 6.43 12.42 -4.09
N ALA A 353 6.11 11.72 -2.99
CA ALA A 353 7.09 11.30 -2.00
C ALA A 353 8.03 10.24 -2.59
N ILE A 354 7.47 9.24 -3.28
CA ILE A 354 8.25 8.17 -3.91
C ILE A 354 9.15 8.73 -5.03
N ALA A 355 8.69 9.75 -5.77
CA ALA A 355 9.45 10.36 -6.86
C ALA A 355 10.67 11.12 -6.33
N VAL A 356 10.58 11.76 -5.16
CA VAL A 356 11.73 12.39 -4.51
C VAL A 356 12.78 11.34 -4.13
N SER A 357 12.38 10.23 -3.51
CA SER A 357 13.29 9.12 -3.20
C SER A 357 13.92 8.53 -4.46
N LEU A 358 13.14 8.33 -5.53
CA LEU A 358 13.68 7.86 -6.81
C LEU A 358 14.72 8.85 -7.37
N ILE A 359 14.47 10.16 -7.35
CA ILE A 359 15.46 11.15 -7.77
C ILE A 359 16.74 11.03 -6.94
N SER A 360 16.63 10.88 -5.62
CA SER A 360 17.79 10.68 -4.74
C SER A 360 18.57 9.41 -5.06
N TYR A 361 17.87 8.30 -5.32
CA TYR A 361 18.47 7.04 -5.78
C TYR A 361 19.22 7.22 -7.10
N LEU A 362 18.64 7.94 -8.07
CA LEU A 362 19.31 8.23 -9.34
C LEU A 362 20.57 9.10 -9.15
N GLN A 363 20.53 10.08 -8.25
CA GLN A 363 21.69 10.92 -7.89
C GLN A 363 22.81 10.12 -7.24
N LEU A 364 22.44 9.15 -6.40
CA LEU A 364 23.40 8.32 -5.68
C LEU A 364 24.32 7.58 -6.67
N PHE A 365 23.76 6.95 -7.70
CA PHE A 365 24.56 6.24 -8.70
C PHE A 365 25.57 7.15 -9.38
N ASP A 366 25.12 8.30 -9.89
CA ASP A 366 25.99 9.25 -10.60
C ASP A 366 27.09 9.83 -9.68
N SER A 367 26.74 10.19 -8.44
CA SER A 367 27.71 10.68 -7.46
C SER A 367 28.75 9.61 -7.07
N ARG A 368 28.32 8.36 -6.87
CA ARG A 368 29.19 7.23 -6.55
C ARG A 368 30.09 6.85 -7.71
N CYS A 369 29.58 6.85 -8.95
CA CYS A 369 30.41 6.66 -10.14
C CYS A 369 31.54 7.69 -10.21
N ARG A 370 31.26 8.99 -9.97
CA ARG A 370 32.32 10.02 -9.95
C ARG A 370 33.36 9.73 -8.88
N GLN A 371 32.93 9.38 -7.67
CA GLN A 371 33.82 9.09 -6.55
C GLN A 371 34.71 7.86 -6.81
N LEU A 372 34.13 6.78 -7.32
CA LEU A 372 34.81 5.51 -7.53
C LEU A 372 35.79 5.56 -8.70
N ILE A 373 35.40 6.22 -9.80
CA ILE A 373 36.14 6.20 -11.05
C ILE A 373 37.04 7.44 -11.20
N LEU A 374 36.46 8.64 -11.22
CA LEU A 374 37.24 9.89 -11.36
C LEU A 374 38.00 10.24 -10.09
N GLY A 375 37.40 9.98 -8.92
CA GLY A 375 38.02 10.15 -7.61
C GLY A 375 38.94 8.99 -7.20
N ALA A 376 39.10 7.98 -8.06
CA ALA A 376 39.88 6.77 -7.82
C ALA A 376 39.52 6.02 -6.51
N GLY A 377 38.28 6.17 -6.03
CA GLY A 377 37.78 5.48 -4.84
C GLY A 377 37.80 3.95 -4.98
N ALA A 378 37.57 3.44 -6.19
CA ALA A 378 37.56 2.00 -6.48
C ALA A 378 38.92 1.32 -6.26
N LEU A 379 40.03 2.08 -6.23
CA LEU A 379 41.33 1.53 -5.85
C LEU A 379 41.35 1.03 -4.40
N ARG A 380 40.61 1.70 -3.52
CA ARG A 380 40.53 1.36 -2.09
C ARG A 380 39.37 0.42 -1.79
N SER A 381 38.22 0.63 -2.40
CA SER A 381 37.00 -0.13 -2.09
C SER A 381 36.96 -1.49 -2.81
N ALA A 382 37.15 -1.49 -4.13
CA ALA A 382 37.09 -2.71 -4.95
C ALA A 382 38.45 -3.40 -5.11
N GLY A 383 39.51 -2.85 -4.50
CA GLY A 383 40.87 -3.41 -4.56
C GLY A 383 41.50 -3.36 -5.96
N LEU A 384 41.02 -2.48 -6.84
CA LEU A 384 41.58 -2.31 -8.18
C LEU A 384 43.02 -1.75 -8.05
N LYS A 385 43.96 -2.32 -8.82
CA LYS A 385 45.35 -1.83 -8.81
C LYS A 385 45.48 -0.44 -9.43
N ASN A 386 44.75 -0.21 -10.53
CA ASN A 386 44.72 1.04 -11.28
C ASN A 386 43.34 1.23 -11.92
N ILE A 387 42.93 2.49 -12.15
CA ILE A 387 41.79 2.81 -13.01
C ILE A 387 42.28 2.84 -14.45
N THR A 388 41.84 1.89 -15.26
CA THR A 388 42.23 1.74 -16.67
C THR A 388 41.25 2.47 -17.60
N THR A 389 41.63 2.63 -18.86
CA THR A 389 40.75 3.14 -19.92
C THR A 389 39.52 2.26 -20.13
N THR A 390 39.62 0.95 -19.85
CA THR A 390 38.48 0.03 -19.92
C THR A 390 37.43 0.34 -18.86
N HIS A 391 37.84 0.63 -17.61
CA HIS A 391 36.90 1.05 -16.57
C HIS A 391 36.20 2.35 -16.94
N LEU A 392 36.94 3.35 -17.44
CA LEU A 392 36.37 4.62 -17.92
C LEU A 392 35.36 4.40 -19.05
N ALA A 393 35.67 3.53 -20.01
CA ALA A 393 34.76 3.20 -21.10
C ALA A 393 33.48 2.51 -20.59
N ARG A 394 33.57 1.58 -19.64
CA ARG A 394 32.40 0.89 -19.05
C ARG A 394 31.54 1.82 -18.21
N THR A 395 32.15 2.72 -17.43
CA THR A 395 31.40 3.76 -16.73
C THR A 395 30.67 4.68 -17.71
N SER A 396 31.33 5.11 -18.81
CA SER A 396 30.67 5.92 -19.84
C SER A 396 29.47 5.20 -20.46
N GLN A 397 29.61 3.90 -20.75
CA GLN A 397 28.53 3.07 -21.30
C GLN A 397 27.36 2.90 -20.31
N ALA A 398 27.66 2.70 -19.02
CA ALA A 398 26.64 2.68 -17.97
C ALA A 398 25.90 4.02 -17.87
N LEU A 399 26.61 5.14 -17.94
CA LEU A 399 25.99 6.48 -17.95
C LEU A 399 25.12 6.69 -19.19
N SER A 400 25.51 6.20 -20.38
CA SER A 400 24.70 6.32 -21.60
C SER A 400 23.40 5.54 -21.46
N PHE A 401 23.50 4.31 -20.94
CA PHE A 401 22.34 3.48 -20.65
C PHE A 401 21.38 4.17 -19.68
N ILE A 402 21.90 4.79 -18.62
CA ILE A 402 21.08 5.54 -17.65
C ILE A 402 20.44 6.77 -18.31
N SER A 403 21.17 7.49 -19.16
CA SER A 403 20.64 8.61 -19.92
C SER A 403 19.46 8.19 -20.82
N ALA A 404 19.48 6.96 -21.34
CA ALA A 404 18.37 6.40 -22.11
C ALA A 404 17.19 5.95 -21.23
N VAL A 405 17.45 5.45 -20.01
CA VAL A 405 16.39 4.98 -19.08
C VAL A 405 15.65 6.12 -18.36
N VAL A 406 16.36 7.18 -17.96
CA VAL A 406 15.80 8.29 -17.16
C VAL A 406 14.55 8.96 -17.79
N PRO A 407 14.51 9.24 -19.10
CA PRO A 407 13.32 9.81 -19.76
C PRO A 407 12.07 8.96 -19.55
N HIS A 408 12.20 7.64 -19.54
CA HIS A 408 11.07 6.74 -19.40
C HIS A 408 10.43 6.84 -18.01
N VAL A 409 11.27 6.73 -16.98
CA VAL A 409 10.86 6.89 -15.58
C VAL A 409 10.27 8.28 -15.33
N ARG A 410 10.86 9.33 -15.92
CA ARG A 410 10.33 10.70 -15.85
C ARG A 410 8.93 10.80 -16.46
N ASN A 411 8.70 10.17 -17.61
CA ASN A 411 7.40 10.16 -18.27
C ASN A 411 6.35 9.43 -17.43
N PHE A 412 6.71 8.32 -16.82
CA PHE A 412 5.85 7.62 -15.87
C PHE A 412 5.46 8.52 -14.68
N VAL A 413 6.44 9.17 -14.03
CA VAL A 413 6.15 10.09 -12.92
C VAL A 413 5.25 11.24 -13.37
N ARG A 414 5.46 11.79 -14.57
CA ARG A 414 4.60 12.84 -15.14
C ARG A 414 3.14 12.40 -15.30
N ARG A 415 2.87 11.12 -15.60
CA ARG A 415 1.49 10.59 -15.72
C ARG A 415 0.80 10.43 -14.36
N HIS A 416 1.58 10.14 -13.31
CA HIS A 416 1.05 9.85 -11.97
C HIS A 416 1.13 11.04 -10.99
N ALA A 417 1.95 12.05 -11.30
CA ALA A 417 2.09 13.24 -10.48
C ALA A 417 0.89 14.20 -10.64
N PRO A 418 0.54 14.95 -9.58
CA PRO A 418 -0.50 15.96 -9.66
C PRO A 418 -0.15 17.04 -10.68
N ALA A 419 -1.15 17.50 -11.43
CA ALA A 419 -0.99 18.61 -12.36
C ALA A 419 -0.64 19.91 -11.61
N GLY A 420 0.26 20.71 -12.19
CA GLY A 420 0.65 22.02 -11.66
C GLY A 420 2.13 22.14 -11.31
N PRO A 421 2.52 23.18 -10.55
CA PRO A 421 3.91 23.51 -10.26
C PRO A 421 4.66 22.37 -9.57
N SER A 422 4.04 21.69 -8.60
CA SER A 422 4.67 20.58 -7.88
C SER A 422 4.99 19.39 -8.78
N GLY A 423 4.14 19.08 -9.77
CA GLY A 423 4.43 18.06 -10.77
C GLY A 423 5.58 18.48 -11.70
N ALA A 424 5.62 19.76 -12.09
CA ALA A 424 6.71 20.32 -12.90
C ALA A 424 8.06 20.26 -12.17
N ASP A 425 8.08 20.58 -10.87
CA ASP A 425 9.29 20.52 -10.03
C ASP A 425 9.86 19.10 -9.93
N LEU A 426 8.98 18.08 -9.80
CA LEU A 426 9.37 16.67 -9.83
C LEU A 426 10.01 16.31 -11.17
N THR A 427 9.36 16.66 -12.29
CA THR A 427 9.93 16.38 -13.63
C THR A 427 11.25 17.12 -13.88
N GLY A 428 11.38 18.35 -13.38
CA GLY A 428 12.62 19.11 -13.42
C GLY A 428 13.73 18.49 -12.58
N GLY A 429 13.39 17.70 -11.56
CA GLY A 429 14.32 16.84 -10.83
C GLY A 429 15.03 15.85 -11.75
N PHE A 430 14.28 15.12 -12.56
CA PHE A 430 14.84 14.18 -13.54
C PHE A 430 15.65 14.88 -14.64
N ASP A 431 15.23 16.07 -15.08
CA ASP A 431 15.98 16.85 -16.06
C ASP A 431 17.37 17.28 -15.52
N ARG A 432 17.46 17.54 -14.21
CA ARG A 432 18.76 17.79 -13.54
C ARG A 432 19.64 16.54 -13.50
N ILE A 433 19.05 15.35 -13.30
CA ILE A 433 19.80 14.08 -13.36
C ILE A 433 20.38 13.86 -14.75
N HIS A 434 19.56 14.00 -15.78
CA HIS A 434 20.00 13.82 -17.16
C HIS A 434 21.18 14.74 -17.48
N ARG A 435 21.10 16.02 -17.09
CA ARG A 435 22.22 16.97 -17.26
C ARG A 435 23.47 16.55 -16.47
N ALA A 436 23.31 16.14 -15.21
CA ALA A 436 24.43 15.72 -14.38
C ALA A 436 25.15 14.48 -14.96
N VAL A 437 24.39 13.52 -15.48
CA VAL A 437 24.92 12.33 -16.16
C VAL A 437 25.68 12.72 -17.43
N GLN A 438 25.16 13.65 -18.23
CA GLN A 438 25.86 14.17 -19.41
C GLN A 438 27.17 14.87 -19.05
N GLU A 439 27.16 15.77 -18.05
CA GLU A 439 28.37 16.45 -17.55
C GLU A 439 29.42 15.44 -17.05
N HIS A 440 28.98 14.32 -16.46
CA HIS A 440 29.87 13.25 -16.04
C HIS A 440 30.48 12.50 -17.23
N GLN A 441 29.69 12.19 -18.26
CA GLN A 441 30.22 11.58 -19.48
C GLN A 441 31.28 12.46 -20.13
N ASP A 442 31.02 13.76 -20.25
CA ASP A 442 31.99 14.72 -20.78
C ASP A 442 33.29 14.73 -19.97
N ALA A 443 33.21 14.67 -18.64
CA ALA A 443 34.38 14.58 -17.77
C ALA A 443 35.17 13.27 -18.00
N ILE A 444 34.50 12.14 -18.23
CA ILE A 444 35.14 10.87 -18.57
C ILE A 444 35.83 10.95 -19.93
N TYR A 445 35.17 11.55 -20.94
CA TYR A 445 35.76 11.71 -22.28
C TYR A 445 36.99 12.60 -22.25
N GLN A 446 36.94 13.73 -21.54
CA GLN A 446 38.12 14.57 -21.34
C GLN A 446 39.25 13.79 -20.67
N LYS A 447 38.94 12.97 -19.67
CA LYS A 447 39.95 12.15 -19.00
C LYS A 447 40.60 11.12 -19.93
N LEU A 448 39.80 10.47 -20.77
CA LEU A 448 40.28 9.54 -21.80
C LEU A 448 41.21 10.24 -22.78
N ILE A 449 40.83 11.43 -23.27
CA ILE A 449 41.65 12.25 -24.18
C ILE A 449 43.00 12.60 -23.53
N GLU A 450 43.00 13.01 -22.26
CA GLU A 450 44.24 13.28 -21.51
C GLU A 450 45.16 12.06 -21.42
N ILE A 451 44.60 10.88 -21.14
CA ILE A 451 45.34 9.61 -21.03
C ILE A 451 45.91 9.21 -22.40
N MET A 452 45.13 9.34 -23.46
CA MET A 452 45.57 9.04 -24.82
C MET A 452 46.65 10.01 -25.30
N ALA A 453 46.49 11.32 -25.06
CA ALA A 453 47.46 12.34 -25.43
C ALA A 453 48.80 12.18 -24.67
N SER A 454 48.75 11.85 -23.39
CA SER A 454 49.97 11.57 -22.60
C SER A 454 50.67 10.31 -23.06
N SER A 455 49.93 9.24 -23.38
CA SER A 455 50.48 8.00 -23.93
C SER A 455 51.13 8.23 -25.30
N ALA A 456 50.49 8.99 -26.19
CA ALA A 456 51.04 9.34 -27.51
C ALA A 456 52.35 10.13 -27.39
N ARG A 457 52.43 11.11 -26.48
CA ARG A 457 53.67 11.85 -26.20
C ARG A 457 54.79 10.94 -25.71
N LEU A 458 54.48 9.99 -24.83
CA LEU A 458 55.48 9.07 -24.28
C LEU A 458 56.02 8.09 -25.34
N LEU A 459 55.14 7.59 -26.22
CA LEU A 459 55.54 6.76 -27.36
C LEU A 459 56.39 7.55 -28.36
N SER A 460 56.03 8.80 -28.66
CA SER A 460 56.83 9.67 -29.54
C SER A 460 58.22 9.94 -28.98
N LYS A 461 58.34 10.17 -27.67
CA LYS A 461 59.64 10.37 -27.03
C LYS A 461 60.51 9.11 -27.09
N LYS A 462 59.92 7.93 -26.85
CA LYS A 462 60.65 6.66 -26.98
C LYS A 462 61.09 6.39 -28.42
N ALA A 463 60.29 6.74 -29.41
CA ALA A 463 60.70 6.60 -30.82
C ALA A 463 61.92 7.47 -31.15
N LEU A 464 61.97 8.70 -30.62
CA LEU A 464 63.12 9.61 -30.77
C LEU A 464 64.39 9.17 -30.00
N GLU A 465 64.28 8.23 -29.05
CA GLU A 465 65.42 7.69 -28.28
C GLU A 465 65.99 6.41 -28.91
N VAL A 466 65.33 5.85 -29.92
CA VAL A 466 65.72 4.60 -30.62
C VAL A 466 66.41 4.88 -31.97
N ASP A 467 66.27 6.10 -32.49
CA ASP A 467 67.09 6.66 -33.58
C ASP A 467 68.31 7.40 -33.00
#